data_AF-A0A8T4KPF7-F1
#
_entry.id   AF-A0A8T4KPF7-F1
#
_cell.length_a   1.000
_cell.length_b   1.000
_cell.length_c   1.000
_cell.angle_alpha   90.00
_cell.angle_beta   90.00
_cell.angle_gamma   90.00
#
_symmetry.space_group_name_H-M   'P 1'
#
loop_
_entity.id
_entity.type
_entity.pdbx_description
1 polymer ?
#
loop_
_entity_poly.entity_id
_entity_poly.type
_entity_poly.pdbx_seq_one_letter_code
_entity_poly.pdbx_strand_id
1 'polypeptide(L)' 'MRFKFGEKIRFEEKGKEFRGIFVEYHSEQGIVLVDFSHDYYKIGVALKDLKKGWKK' A
#
# COMPACT_ATOMS: atom_id res chain seq x y z
N MET A 1 -7.56 1.47 -11.59
CA MET A 1 -6.77 2.26 -10.61
C MET A 1 -5.31 1.92 -10.86
N ARG A 2 -4.45 2.89 -11.21
CA ARG A 2 -3.07 2.61 -11.67
C ARG A 2 -2.11 3.15 -10.60
N PHE A 3 -1.55 2.28 -9.78
CA PHE A 3 -0.49 2.63 -8.84
C PHE A 3 0.84 2.67 -9.59
N LYS A 4 1.75 3.55 -9.20
CA LYS A 4 3.11 3.60 -9.75
C LYS A 4 4.08 3.01 -8.73
N PHE A 5 5.03 2.21 -9.22
CA PHE A 5 6.19 1.80 -8.42
C PHE A 5 6.82 3.03 -7.74
N GLY A 6 7.04 2.96 -6.44
CA GLY A 6 7.58 4.08 -5.66
C GLY A 6 6.53 5.08 -5.15
N GLU A 7 5.25 4.91 -5.46
CA GLU A 7 4.18 5.80 -4.99
C GLU A 7 3.93 5.65 -3.49
N LYS A 8 3.83 6.78 -2.76
CA LYS A 8 3.48 6.75 -1.33
C LYS A 8 2.01 6.42 -1.17
N ILE A 9 1.72 5.32 -0.50
CA ILE A 9 0.36 4.86 -0.23
C ILE A 9 0.07 4.85 1.27
N ARG A 10 -1.20 5.04 1.58
CA ARG A 10 -1.72 4.97 2.96
C ARG A 10 -2.76 3.88 3.04
N PHE A 11 -2.81 3.21 4.17
CA PHE A 11 -3.80 2.19 4.45
C PHE A 11 -4.10 2.14 5.93
N GLU A 12 -5.27 1.61 6.27
CA GLU A 12 -5.66 1.43 7.65
C GLU A 12 -5.65 -0.05 7.98
N GLU A 13 -4.95 -0.41 9.05
CA GLU A 13 -4.96 -1.78 9.57
C GLU A 13 -5.27 -1.72 11.07
N LYS A 14 -6.30 -2.46 11.51
CA LYS A 14 -6.74 -2.50 12.91
C LYS A 14 -7.00 -1.10 13.52
N GLY A 15 -7.53 -0.17 12.73
CA GLY A 15 -7.83 1.20 13.15
C GLY A 15 -6.62 2.13 13.29
N LYS A 16 -5.44 1.71 12.81
CA LYS A 16 -4.23 2.55 12.74
C LYS A 16 -3.91 2.87 11.27
N GLU A 17 -3.61 4.15 10.99
CA GLU A 17 -3.13 4.57 9.66
C GLU A 17 -1.64 4.26 9.53
N PHE A 18 -1.31 3.58 8.44
CA PHE A 18 0.05 3.25 8.03
C PHE A 18 0.40 3.93 6.72
N ARG A 19 1.70 4.17 6.51
CA ARG A 19 2.24 4.78 5.30
C ARG A 19 3.41 3.96 4.80
N GLY A 20 3.44 3.68 3.51
CA GLY A 20 4.56 3.01 2.89
C GLY A 20 4.63 3.28 1.40
N ILE A 21 5.53 2.57 0.73
CA ILE A 21 5.83 2.74 -0.68
C ILE A 21 5.23 1.57 -1.45
N PHE A 22 4.42 1.88 -2.46
CA PHE A 22 3.92 0.88 -3.39
C PHE A 22 5.10 0.24 -4.13
N VAL A 23 5.18 -1.09 -4.04
CA VAL A 23 6.19 -1.89 -4.74
C VAL A 23 5.55 -2.62 -5.90
N GLU A 24 4.55 -3.45 -5.61
CA GLU A 24 4.00 -4.37 -6.60
C GLU A 24 2.52 -4.65 -6.33
N TYR A 25 1.80 -5.08 -7.36
CA TYR A 25 0.40 -5.47 -7.28
C TYR A 25 0.22 -6.91 -7.75
N HIS A 26 -0.32 -7.76 -6.88
CA HIS A 26 -0.69 -9.13 -7.19
C HIS A 26 -2.17 -9.19 -7.54
N SER A 27 -2.45 -9.12 -8.85
CA SER A 27 -3.82 -9.06 -9.36
C SER A 27 -4.66 -10.30 -9.05
N GLU A 28 -4.05 -11.49 -9.05
CA GLU A 28 -4.73 -12.75 -8.73
C GLU A 28 -5.27 -12.79 -7.30
N GLN A 29 -4.63 -12.08 -6.37
CA GLN A 29 -5.00 -12.06 -4.95
C GLN A 29 -5.71 -10.75 -4.55
N GLY A 30 -5.71 -9.74 -5.41
CA GLY A 30 -6.22 -8.41 -5.07
C GLY A 30 -5.41 -7.73 -3.96
N ILE A 31 -4.11 -8.01 -3.89
CA ILE A 31 -3.19 -7.53 -2.84
C ILE A 31 -2.14 -6.61 -3.46
N VAL A 32 -1.78 -5.56 -2.72
CA VAL A 32 -0.70 -4.64 -3.03
C VAL A 32 0.43 -4.84 -2.03
N LEU A 33 1.65 -5.01 -2.52
CA LEU A 33 2.85 -5.01 -1.70
C LEU A 33 3.28 -3.58 -1.39
N VAL A 34 3.40 -3.29 -0.10
CA VAL A 34 3.82 -2.01 0.42
C VAL A 34 5.12 -2.20 1.19
N ASP A 35 6.14 -1.42 0.87
CA ASP A 35 7.38 -1.37 1.62
C ASP A 35 7.29 -0.31 2.72
N PHE A 36 7.54 -0.71 3.96
CA PHE A 36 7.72 0.22 5.06
C PHE A 36 9.18 0.64 5.13
N SER A 37 9.44 1.91 4.79
CA SER A 37 10.79 2.49 4.70
C SER A 37 11.64 2.45 5.97
N HIS A 38 11.11 1.96 7.10
CA HIS A 38 11.86 1.86 8.34
C HIS A 38 12.61 0.53 8.54
N ASP A 39 12.20 -0.57 7.88
CA ASP A 39 12.71 -1.91 8.23
C ASP A 39 12.91 -2.88 7.05
N TYR A 40 12.86 -2.42 5.79
CA TYR A 40 12.85 -3.28 4.59
C TYR A 40 11.75 -4.35 4.62
N TYR A 41 10.69 -4.10 5.40
CA TYR A 41 9.59 -5.04 5.58
C TYR A 41 8.50 -4.74 4.56
N LYS A 42 8.17 -5.74 3.75
CA LYS A 42 7.08 -5.68 2.78
C LYS A 42 5.83 -6.31 3.38
N ILE A 43 4.73 -5.58 3.34
CA ILE A 43 3.41 -6.06 3.77
C ILE A 43 2.50 -6.22 2.55
N GLY A 44 1.74 -7.31 2.52
CA GLY A 44 0.63 -7.47 1.60
C GLY A 44 -0.61 -6.78 2.15
N VAL A 45 -1.07 -5.72 1.50
CA VAL A 45 -2.27 -4.97 1.88
C VAL A 45 -3.37 -5.24 0.87
N ALA A 46 -4.55 -5.67 1.34
CA ALA A 46 -5.68 -5.88 0.46
C ALA A 46 -6.18 -4.54 -0.12
N LEU A 47 -6.60 -4.54 -1.38
CA LEU A 47 -7.05 -3.33 -2.07
C LEU A 47 -8.16 -2.57 -1.34
N LYS A 48 -9.03 -3.28 -0.61
CA LYS A 48 -10.14 -2.71 0.16
C LYS A 48 -9.69 -1.85 1.35
N ASP A 49 -8.51 -2.13 1.89
CA ASP A 49 -7.96 -1.48 3.09
C ASP A 49 -7.05 -0.29 2.70
N LEU A 50 -6.72 -0.16 1.42
CA LEU A 50 -5.97 0.99 0.89
C LEU A 50 -6.84 2.25 0.93
N LYS A 51 -6.43 3.22 1.75
CA LYS A 51 -7.00 4.57 1.74
C LYS A 51 -6.25 5.39 0.69
N LYS A 52 -6.89 5.60 -0.46
CA LYS A 52 -6.33 6.35 -1.59
C LYS A 52 -6.03 7.80 -1.15
N GLY A 53 -4.77 8.09 -0.86
CA GLY A 53 -4.31 9.38 -0.35
C GLY A 53 -4.07 10.41 -1.45
N TRP A 54 -5.02 11.34 -1.59
CA TRP A 54 -4.92 12.69 -2.18
C TRP A 54 -4.33 12.83 -3.60
N LYS A 55 -5.24 13.03 -4.57
CA LYS A 55 -5.00 13.94 -5.70
C LYS A 55 -4.75 15.34 -5.11
N LYS A 56 -3.56 15.90 -5.30
CA LYS A 56 -3.37 17.35 -5.25
C LYS A 56 -2.92 17.80 -6.63
#